data_AF-A0A9D1JSW9-F1
#
_entry.id   AF-A0A9D1JSW9-F1
#
_cell.length_a   1.000
_cell.length_b   1.000
_cell.length_c   1.000
_cell.angle_alpha   90.00
_cell.angle_beta   90.00
_cell.angle_gamma   90.00
#
_symmetry.space_group_name_H-M   'P 1'
#
loop_
_entity.id
_entity.type
_entity.pdbx_description
1 polymer ?
#
loop_
_entity_poly.entity_id
_entity_poly.type
_entity_poly.pdbx_seq_one_letter_code
_entity_poly.pdbx_strand_id
1 'polypeptide(L)'
;MSINDTKTRRSSRPAERNAGRDDLRQQRLAQDKKRRKRRIIKRVNQHHMLLALLYLLVTVVIMIANFITPEKSFSDQENRVLAGRPALNFDSLVSGDFMTDYESYVADQFSWRNGWIRLKLNIERLLGKTESNDVYLGQDDYLIEKLSDPDVDSVNRNLDAITAFCERNPELSVHSVFIPNAAYICSDKLPFGAPVRSQEEDLNWLESGLPETAGFVDLSNTMLLHNTEDIYYRTDHHWTTLGAYYAFEALREPLGLEEDITWVPHTVTNDFQGTLSSNSGVSNVYDSIDIYEPQDIENNYVVSYDDTQEKTATVYDMEALDTKDKYTVFFGGNHSLITIETENQNERCLMVFKDSYANCFIPFLTPYYEKIIIIDPRYYYGDAQMTIRNEGITDVLFFYNVNTFMTDHSLADVLESGEEFQAEDLNQDTDASDTSGESSDTSGATSDTAGTESTADTSAQDETDTGSTKTSENDSTETETEASDDTQESTSSEE
;
A
#
# COMPACT_ATOMS: atom_id res chain seq x y z
N MET A 1 63.17 40.87 106.52
CA MET A 1 61.74 40.76 106.14
C MET A 1 61.72 40.36 104.67
N SER A 2 61.51 39.08 104.38
CA SER A 2 60.20 38.52 103.92
C SER A 2 59.88 38.92 102.48
N ILE A 3 59.52 38.04 101.55
CA ILE A 3 59.12 36.63 101.58
C ILE A 3 59.26 36.11 100.13
N ASN A 4 59.48 34.80 100.01
CA ASN A 4 59.44 33.98 98.79
C ASN A 4 58.30 34.31 97.81
N ASP A 5 58.53 34.08 96.52
CA ASP A 5 57.56 33.29 95.74
C ASP A 5 58.19 32.61 94.51
N THR A 6 58.47 31.32 94.66
CA THR A 6 58.67 30.35 93.58
C THR A 6 57.32 29.99 92.95
N LYS A 7 57.10 30.37 91.69
CA LYS A 7 55.97 29.86 90.88
C LYS A 7 56.44 29.29 89.54
N THR A 8 56.66 27.97 89.57
CA THR A 8 56.21 26.98 88.58
C THR A 8 56.05 27.42 87.12
N ARG A 9 57.11 27.19 86.34
CA ARG A 9 57.07 27.13 84.87
C ARG A 9 56.38 25.82 84.44
N ARG A 10 55.04 25.78 84.47
CA ARG A 10 54.25 24.66 83.90
C ARG A 10 54.45 24.64 82.38
N SER A 11 54.93 23.52 81.86
CA SER A 11 55.14 23.31 80.42
C SER A 11 53.80 23.29 79.67
N SER A 12 53.51 24.32 78.88
CA SER A 12 52.47 24.33 77.84
C SER A 12 52.91 23.58 76.56
N ARG A 13 53.66 22.48 76.69
CA ARG A 13 54.23 21.72 75.56
C ARG A 13 53.41 20.52 75.00
N PRO A 14 52.27 20.05 75.57
CA PRO A 14 51.49 18.98 74.93
C PRO A 14 50.38 19.45 73.97
N ALA A 15 49.69 20.57 74.27
CA ALA A 15 48.49 20.99 73.54
C ALA A 15 48.80 21.57 72.14
N GLU A 16 49.82 22.43 72.02
CA GLU A 16 50.30 22.95 70.72
C GLU A 16 50.89 21.84 69.83
N ARG A 17 51.45 20.80 70.43
CA ARG A 17 52.00 19.63 69.72
C ARG A 17 50.93 18.73 69.10
N ASN A 18 49.72 18.67 69.69
CA ASN A 18 48.59 17.94 69.14
C ASN A 18 47.81 18.76 68.10
N ALA A 19 47.61 20.06 68.32
CA ALA A 19 46.99 20.96 67.33
C ALA A 19 47.78 21.00 66.01
N GLY A 20 49.12 21.10 66.08
CA GLY A 20 49.97 21.05 64.89
C GLY A 20 49.94 19.70 64.16
N ARG A 21 49.68 18.58 64.86
CA ARG A 21 49.52 17.26 64.22
C ARG A 21 48.18 17.11 63.53
N ASP A 22 47.11 17.65 64.11
CA ASP A 22 45.77 17.63 63.51
C ASP A 22 45.69 18.54 62.28
N ASP A 23 46.34 19.71 62.30
CA ASP A 23 46.48 20.58 61.14
C ASP A 23 47.29 19.92 60.01
N LEU A 24 48.40 19.25 60.34
CA LEU A 24 49.18 18.46 59.38
C LEU A 24 48.36 17.29 58.79
N ARG A 25 47.50 16.66 59.60
CA ARG A 25 46.59 15.59 59.14
C ARG A 25 45.50 16.14 58.22
N GLN A 26 44.88 17.27 58.55
CA GLN A 26 43.90 17.95 57.72
C GLN A 26 44.51 18.41 56.39
N GLN A 27 45.73 18.97 56.40
CA GLN A 27 46.46 19.34 55.19
C GLN A 27 46.78 18.12 54.31
N ARG A 28 47.20 16.99 54.89
CA ARG A 28 47.43 15.73 54.16
C ARG A 28 46.14 15.19 53.53
N LEU A 29 45.05 15.15 54.29
CA LEU A 29 43.74 14.72 53.77
C LEU A 29 43.24 15.64 52.65
N ALA A 30 43.44 16.95 52.75
CA ALA A 30 43.11 17.90 51.70
C ALA A 30 43.98 17.72 50.45
N GLN A 31 45.28 17.45 50.62
CA GLN A 31 46.20 17.14 49.52
C GLN A 31 45.85 15.81 48.85
N ASP A 32 45.49 14.78 49.61
CA ASP A 32 45.09 13.47 49.09
C ASP A 32 43.74 13.55 48.37
N LYS A 33 42.78 14.33 48.89
CA LYS A 33 41.53 14.66 48.17
C LYS A 33 41.82 15.38 46.85
N LYS A 34 42.72 16.37 46.84
CA LYS A 34 43.15 17.07 45.60
C LYS A 34 43.84 16.13 44.61
N ARG A 35 44.72 15.24 45.08
CA ARG A 35 45.40 14.23 44.25
C ARG A 35 44.41 13.21 43.68
N ARG A 36 43.44 12.74 44.48
CA ARG A 36 42.36 11.84 44.04
C ARG A 36 41.49 12.52 42.98
N LYS A 37 41.05 13.77 43.19
CA LYS A 37 40.28 14.55 42.21
C LYS A 37 41.05 14.72 40.89
N ARG A 38 42.34 15.06 40.94
CA ARG A 38 43.20 15.15 39.75
C ARG A 38 43.35 13.82 39.00
N ARG A 39 43.48 12.70 39.72
CA ARG A 39 43.53 11.36 39.10
C ARG A 39 42.21 10.99 38.41
N ILE A 40 41.07 11.30 39.04
CA ILE A 40 39.74 11.08 38.45
C ILE A 40 39.59 11.92 37.17
N ILE A 41 39.87 13.24 37.24
CA ILE A 41 39.82 14.12 36.06
C ILE A 41 40.75 13.63 34.94
N LYS A 42 41.97 13.19 35.28
CA LYS A 42 42.90 12.64 34.29
C LYS A 42 42.35 11.37 33.62
N ARG A 43 41.74 10.44 34.37
CA ARG A 43 41.11 9.25 33.80
C ARG A 43 39.90 9.59 32.93
N VAL A 44 39.05 10.50 33.38
CA VAL A 44 37.88 10.99 32.61
C VAL A 44 38.34 11.63 31.30
N ASN A 45 39.35 12.50 31.33
CA ASN A 45 39.93 13.09 30.12
C ASN A 45 40.58 12.04 29.20
N GLN A 46 41.22 11.01 29.76
CA GLN A 46 41.74 9.89 28.98
C GLN A 46 40.61 9.11 28.29
N HIS A 47 39.49 8.86 28.99
CA HIS A 47 38.31 8.23 28.38
C HIS A 47 37.70 9.10 27.28
N HIS A 48 37.54 10.41 27.49
CA HIS A 48 37.07 11.32 26.45
C HIS A 48 38.00 11.37 25.24
N MET A 49 39.31 11.38 25.46
CA MET A 49 40.30 11.34 24.38
C MET A 49 40.24 10.02 23.61
N LEU A 50 40.10 8.89 24.30
CA LEU A 50 39.94 7.58 23.66
C LEU A 50 38.65 7.51 22.84
N LEU A 51 37.53 8.01 23.37
CA LEU A 51 36.26 8.08 22.65
C LEU A 51 36.35 8.99 21.42
N ALA A 52 37.00 10.15 21.53
CA ALA A 52 37.20 11.06 20.41
C ALA A 52 38.10 10.44 19.32
N LEU A 53 39.17 9.75 19.71
CA LEU A 53 40.04 9.03 18.77
C LEU A 53 39.31 7.87 18.09
N LEU A 54 38.48 7.13 18.83
CA LEU A 54 37.66 6.06 18.27
C LEU A 54 36.64 6.61 17.28
N TYR A 55 35.94 7.70 17.62
CA TYR A 55 35.00 8.35 16.72
C TYR A 55 35.70 8.79 15.42
N LEU A 56 36.83 9.51 15.54
CA LEU A 56 37.61 9.94 14.38
C LEU A 56 38.05 8.75 13.51
N LEU A 57 38.53 7.68 14.14
CA LEU A 57 38.93 6.46 13.43
C LEU A 57 37.75 5.87 12.66
N VAL A 58 36.58 5.72 13.29
CA VAL A 58 35.37 5.17 12.64
C VAL A 58 34.95 6.05 11.46
N THR A 59 34.93 7.38 11.63
CA THR A 59 34.58 8.31 10.54
C THR A 59 35.53 8.20 9.36
N VAL A 60 36.85 8.15 9.62
CA VAL A 60 37.86 8.00 8.55
C VAL A 60 37.71 6.65 7.84
N VAL A 61 37.49 5.57 8.59
CA VAL A 61 37.25 4.24 8.02
C VAL A 61 36.01 4.22 7.12
N ILE A 62 34.89 4.80 7.58
CA ILE A 62 33.66 4.89 6.79
C ILE A 62 33.89 5.75 5.53
N MET A 63 34.59 6.88 5.63
CA MET A 63 34.88 7.72 4.48
C MET A 63 35.72 6.99 3.43
N ILE A 64 36.76 6.26 3.87
CA ILE A 64 37.58 5.43 2.99
C ILE A 64 36.74 4.31 2.37
N ALA A 65 35.88 3.65 3.15
CA ALA A 65 35.00 2.60 2.64
C ALA A 65 34.07 3.13 1.55
N ASN A 66 33.46 4.31 1.75
CA ASN A 66 32.56 4.93 0.77
C ASN A 66 33.29 5.25 -0.53
N PHE A 67 34.55 5.68 -0.46
CA PHE A 67 35.34 5.97 -1.66
C PHE A 67 35.73 4.71 -2.45
N ILE A 68 35.88 3.56 -1.78
CA ILE A 68 36.30 2.29 -2.41
C ILE A 68 35.10 1.46 -2.87
N THR A 69 33.93 1.64 -2.26
CA THR A 69 32.74 0.83 -2.55
C THR A 69 32.29 1.09 -3.99
N PRO A 70 32.15 0.04 -4.82
CA PRO A 70 31.65 0.20 -6.17
C PRO A 70 30.21 0.73 -6.16
N GLU A 71 29.92 1.60 -7.12
CA GLU A 71 28.57 2.11 -7.37
C GLU A 71 27.66 0.97 -7.81
N LYS A 72 26.44 0.95 -7.26
CA LYS A 72 25.37 0.04 -7.64
C LYS A 72 24.27 0.82 -8.33
N SER A 73 23.77 0.29 -9.45
CA SER A 73 22.63 0.87 -10.16
C SER A 73 21.29 0.47 -9.55
N PHE A 74 21.21 -0.67 -8.87
CA PHE A 74 19.97 -1.24 -8.35
C PHE A 74 20.18 -1.85 -6.96
N SER A 75 19.13 -1.81 -6.13
CA SER A 75 19.09 -2.47 -4.82
C SER A 75 18.05 -3.59 -4.83
N ASP A 76 18.51 -4.85 -4.84
CA ASP A 76 17.61 -6.01 -4.76
C ASP A 76 16.82 -6.04 -3.44
N GLN A 77 17.35 -5.45 -2.36
CA GLN A 77 16.67 -5.42 -1.07
C GLN A 77 15.57 -4.36 -1.00
N GLU A 78 15.78 -3.19 -1.62
CA GLU A 78 14.80 -2.08 -1.63
C GLU A 78 13.95 -2.08 -2.90
N ASN A 79 14.17 -3.04 -3.81
CA ASN A 79 13.54 -3.17 -5.12
C ASN A 79 13.45 -1.84 -5.92
N ARG A 80 14.55 -1.08 -5.98
CA ARG A 80 14.58 0.21 -6.68
C ARG A 80 15.92 0.53 -7.31
N VAL A 81 15.87 1.39 -8.32
CA VAL A 81 17.05 2.05 -8.91
C VAL A 81 17.67 2.98 -7.87
N LEU A 82 18.99 2.90 -7.74
CA LEU A 82 19.76 3.74 -6.82
C LEU A 82 20.22 5.01 -7.54
N ALA A 83 20.25 6.12 -6.80
CA ALA A 83 20.77 7.38 -7.32
C ALA A 83 22.21 7.19 -7.80
N GLY A 84 22.43 7.51 -9.08
CA GLY A 84 23.75 7.55 -9.71
C GLY A 84 24.44 8.87 -9.46
N ARG A 85 25.74 8.93 -9.78
CA ARG A 85 26.51 10.16 -9.57
C ARG A 85 25.96 11.35 -10.38
N PRO A 86 25.53 12.46 -9.75
CA PRO A 86 24.98 13.60 -10.47
C PRO A 86 26.04 14.31 -11.31
N ALA A 87 25.61 14.80 -12.48
CA ALA A 87 26.43 15.63 -13.34
C ALA A 87 26.59 17.03 -12.73
N LEU A 88 27.83 17.52 -12.67
CA LEU A 88 28.10 18.89 -12.27
C LEU A 88 27.67 19.85 -13.38
N ASN A 89 26.58 20.58 -13.17
CA ASN A 89 26.13 21.69 -14.01
C ASN A 89 26.07 22.98 -13.18
N PHE A 90 26.40 24.11 -13.78
CA PHE A 90 26.35 25.41 -13.09
C PHE A 90 24.91 25.79 -12.74
N ASP A 91 23.95 25.46 -13.60
CA ASP A 91 22.53 25.74 -13.36
C ASP A 91 21.99 24.92 -12.18
N SER A 92 22.33 23.62 -12.08
CA SER A 92 21.91 22.75 -10.97
C SER A 92 22.59 23.08 -9.64
N LEU A 93 23.78 23.71 -9.69
CA LEU A 93 24.47 24.21 -8.50
C LEU A 93 23.79 25.46 -7.92
N VAL A 94 23.28 26.33 -8.79
CA VAL A 94 22.59 27.57 -8.37
C VAL A 94 21.15 27.28 -7.92
N SER A 95 20.46 26.33 -8.55
CA SER A 95 19.10 25.91 -8.15
C SER A 95 19.07 25.12 -6.84
N GLY A 96 20.18 24.45 -6.48
CA GLY A 96 20.28 23.58 -5.31
C GLY A 96 20.03 22.10 -5.63
N ASP A 97 19.57 21.79 -6.84
CA ASP A 97 19.26 20.41 -7.28
C ASP A 97 20.49 19.51 -7.19
N PHE A 98 21.68 20.02 -7.53
CA PHE A 98 22.92 19.25 -7.42
C PHE A 98 23.16 18.76 -5.99
N MET A 99 22.85 19.57 -4.96
CA MET A 99 23.06 19.15 -3.58
C MET A 99 22.06 18.08 -3.17
N THR A 100 20.79 18.22 -3.56
CA THR A 100 19.75 17.21 -3.33
C THR A 100 20.09 15.88 -4.01
N ASP A 101 20.52 15.92 -5.27
CA ASP A 101 20.91 14.73 -6.03
C ASP A 101 22.18 14.10 -5.44
N TYR A 102 23.14 14.92 -5.01
CA TYR A 102 24.37 14.42 -4.40
C TYR A 102 24.12 13.80 -3.02
N GLU A 103 23.24 14.37 -2.21
CA GLU A 103 22.80 13.77 -0.93
C GLU A 103 22.12 12.42 -1.17
N SER A 104 21.24 12.34 -2.18
CA SER A 104 20.57 11.09 -2.58
C SER A 104 21.59 10.05 -3.05
N TYR A 105 22.54 10.44 -3.90
CA TYR A 105 23.65 9.61 -4.35
C TYR A 105 24.49 9.06 -3.18
N VAL A 106 24.93 9.93 -2.25
CA VAL A 106 25.74 9.51 -1.10
C VAL A 106 24.96 8.58 -0.18
N ALA A 107 23.66 8.84 0.03
CA ALA A 107 22.81 7.98 0.84
C ALA A 107 22.65 6.58 0.22
N ASP A 108 22.42 6.51 -1.10
CA ASP A 108 22.19 5.28 -1.83
C ASP A 108 23.45 4.43 -2.01
N GLN A 109 24.57 5.09 -2.29
CA GLN A 109 25.87 4.43 -2.48
C GLN A 109 26.63 4.21 -1.16
N PHE A 110 25.98 4.44 -0.02
CA PHE A 110 26.65 4.36 1.27
C PHE A 110 27.16 2.94 1.57
N SER A 111 28.42 2.83 2.01
CA SER A 111 29.02 1.54 2.33
C SER A 111 28.23 0.78 3.39
N TRP A 112 27.94 -0.49 3.09
CA TRP A 112 27.15 -1.38 3.95
C TRP A 112 25.76 -0.85 4.28
N ARG A 113 25.13 -0.06 3.40
CA ARG A 113 23.78 0.50 3.56
C ARG A 113 22.77 -0.49 4.16
N ASN A 114 22.66 -1.70 3.59
CA ASN A 114 21.73 -2.74 4.07
C ASN A 114 21.98 -3.12 5.54
N GLY A 115 23.24 -3.13 5.98
CA GLY A 115 23.62 -3.35 7.37
C GLY A 115 23.17 -2.21 8.29
N TRP A 116 23.25 -0.96 7.82
CA TRP A 116 22.76 0.21 8.55
C TRP A 116 21.23 0.24 8.66
N ILE A 117 20.52 -0.10 7.58
CA ILE A 117 19.06 -0.23 7.59
C ILE A 117 18.63 -1.28 8.62
N ARG A 118 19.27 -2.46 8.59
CA ARG A 118 19.01 -3.54 9.56
C ARG A 118 19.33 -3.12 11.00
N LEU A 119 20.44 -2.41 11.21
CA LEU A 119 20.81 -1.90 12.54
C LEU A 119 19.79 -0.88 13.06
N LYS A 120 19.38 0.09 12.21
CA LYS A 120 18.35 1.08 12.53
C LYS A 120 17.06 0.38 12.93
N LEU A 121 16.56 -0.53 12.09
CA LEU A 121 15.33 -1.28 12.32
C LEU A 121 15.38 -2.06 13.64
N ASN A 122 16.49 -2.74 13.95
CA ASN A 122 16.64 -3.47 15.21
C ASN A 122 16.64 -2.56 16.43
N ILE A 123 17.28 -1.38 16.34
CA ILE A 123 17.26 -0.38 17.41
C ILE A 123 15.82 0.15 17.58
N GLU A 124 15.14 0.46 16.49
CA GLU A 124 13.75 0.94 16.49
C GLU A 124 12.80 -0.08 17.12
N ARG A 125 12.90 -1.36 16.74
CA ARG A 125 12.16 -2.46 17.36
C ARG A 125 12.46 -2.59 18.85
N LEU A 126 13.72 -2.48 19.26
CA LEU A 126 14.12 -2.53 20.68
C LEU A 126 13.60 -1.33 21.48
N LEU A 127 13.41 -0.17 20.82
CA LEU A 127 12.77 1.00 21.40
C LEU A 127 11.24 0.91 21.39
N GLY A 128 10.66 -0.20 20.91
CA GLY A 128 9.22 -0.45 20.88
C GLY A 128 8.50 0.13 19.67
N LYS A 129 9.21 0.54 18.60
CA LYS A 129 8.54 0.86 17.33
C LYS A 129 8.00 -0.42 16.69
N THR A 130 6.73 -0.37 16.34
CA THR A 130 5.97 -1.48 15.75
C THR A 130 5.58 -1.23 14.29
N GLU A 131 6.12 -0.17 13.68
CA GLU A 131 5.82 0.27 12.33
C GLU A 131 7.10 0.77 11.66
N SER A 132 7.24 0.53 10.36
CA SER A 132 8.31 1.07 9.52
C SER A 132 7.80 1.33 8.11
N ASN A 133 7.86 2.59 7.64
CA ASN A 133 7.40 3.01 6.31
C ASN A 133 5.99 2.49 5.97
N ASP A 134 5.02 2.80 6.83
CA ASP A 134 3.61 2.39 6.70
C ASP A 134 3.38 0.86 6.64
N VAL A 135 4.34 0.09 7.15
CA VAL A 135 4.22 -1.35 7.34
C VAL A 135 4.26 -1.66 8.84
N TYR A 136 3.19 -2.29 9.34
CA TYR A 136 3.14 -2.83 10.69
C TYR A 136 4.02 -4.07 10.79
N LEU A 137 4.82 -4.10 11.87
CA LEU A 137 5.70 -5.20 12.21
C LEU A 137 4.94 -6.19 13.11
N GLY A 138 4.15 -7.04 12.48
CA GLY A 138 3.26 -8.00 13.13
C GLY A 138 3.98 -9.17 13.81
N GLN A 139 3.18 -10.01 14.45
CA GLN A 139 3.59 -11.28 15.05
C GLN A 139 3.79 -12.34 13.97
N ASP A 140 4.46 -13.45 14.31
CA ASP A 140 4.72 -14.58 13.40
C ASP A 140 5.38 -14.17 12.07
N ASP A 141 6.25 -13.17 12.13
CA ASP A 141 6.97 -12.57 11.00
C ASP A 141 6.09 -11.89 9.93
N TYR A 142 4.79 -11.69 10.19
CA TYR A 142 3.91 -10.94 9.30
C TYR A 142 4.28 -9.46 9.22
N LEU A 143 4.38 -8.96 8.00
CA LEU A 143 4.41 -7.55 7.65
C LEU A 143 3.03 -7.21 7.12
N ILE A 144 2.38 -6.22 7.73
CA ILE A 144 1.00 -5.86 7.38
C ILE A 144 0.99 -4.42 6.88
N GLU A 145 0.49 -4.22 5.67
CA GLU A 145 0.31 -2.90 5.09
C GLU A 145 -0.66 -2.08 5.95
N LYS A 146 -0.30 -0.83 6.21
CA LYS A 146 -1.21 0.13 6.81
C LYS A 146 -2.20 0.62 5.77
N LEU A 147 -3.48 0.57 6.15
CA LEU A 147 -4.56 0.98 5.28
C LEU A 147 -4.48 2.48 4.98
N SER A 148 -4.66 2.82 3.71
CA SER A 148 -4.80 4.21 3.29
C SER A 148 -6.16 4.75 3.73
N ASP A 149 -6.22 6.07 3.94
CA ASP A 149 -7.50 6.75 4.14
C ASP A 149 -8.29 6.72 2.80
N PRO A 150 -9.59 6.39 2.82
CA PRO A 150 -10.38 6.36 1.59
C PRO A 150 -10.49 7.74 0.93
N ASP A 151 -10.40 7.77 -0.39
CA ASP A 151 -10.79 8.92 -1.19
C ASP A 151 -12.31 8.87 -1.43
N VAL A 152 -13.05 9.57 -0.57
CA VAL A 152 -14.52 9.49 -0.53
C VAL A 152 -15.16 9.88 -1.86
N ASP A 153 -14.62 10.89 -2.56
CA ASP A 153 -15.17 11.34 -3.83
C ASP A 153 -14.96 10.29 -4.92
N SER A 154 -13.78 9.65 -4.93
CA SER A 154 -13.43 8.63 -5.92
C SER A 154 -14.19 7.33 -5.69
N VAL A 155 -14.34 6.90 -4.43
CA VAL A 155 -15.15 5.72 -4.08
C VAL A 155 -16.60 5.91 -4.50
N ASN A 156 -17.22 7.05 -4.17
CA ASN A 156 -18.60 7.32 -4.58
C ASN A 156 -18.73 7.36 -6.11
N ARG A 157 -17.78 7.98 -6.82
CA ARG A 157 -17.79 7.98 -8.28
C ARG A 157 -17.68 6.58 -8.86
N ASN A 158 -16.82 5.72 -8.31
CA ASN A 158 -16.69 4.33 -8.77
C ASN A 158 -18.00 3.54 -8.53
N LEU A 159 -18.67 3.73 -7.40
CA LEU A 159 -19.97 3.11 -7.10
C LEU A 159 -21.07 3.60 -8.05
N ASP A 160 -21.12 4.90 -8.31
CA ASP A 160 -22.05 5.50 -9.29
C ASP A 160 -21.78 4.95 -10.70
N ALA A 161 -20.50 4.82 -11.09
CA ALA A 161 -20.10 4.28 -12.39
C ALA A 161 -20.45 2.80 -12.55
N ILE A 162 -20.26 1.97 -11.51
CA ILE A 162 -20.71 0.57 -11.51
C ILE A 162 -22.24 0.51 -11.61
N THR A 163 -22.95 1.39 -10.90
CA THR A 163 -24.42 1.44 -10.96
C THR A 163 -24.91 1.75 -12.37
N ALA A 164 -24.38 2.82 -12.97
CA ALA A 164 -24.70 3.20 -14.34
C ALA A 164 -24.31 2.10 -15.36
N PHE A 165 -23.19 1.41 -15.12
CA PHE A 165 -22.77 0.27 -15.94
C PHE A 165 -23.81 -0.87 -15.91
N CYS A 166 -24.28 -1.27 -14.73
CA CYS A 166 -25.31 -2.30 -14.58
C CYS A 166 -26.64 -1.89 -15.21
N GLU A 167 -27.05 -0.63 -15.08
CA GLU A 167 -28.27 -0.10 -15.71
C GLU A 167 -28.21 -0.13 -17.24
N ARG A 168 -27.03 0.14 -17.81
CA ARG A 168 -26.80 0.10 -19.27
C ARG A 168 -26.74 -1.32 -19.84
N ASN A 169 -26.36 -2.29 -19.02
CA ASN A 169 -26.12 -3.68 -19.45
C ASN A 169 -26.96 -4.68 -18.62
N PRO A 170 -28.30 -4.54 -18.60
CA PRO A 170 -29.18 -5.34 -17.75
C PRO A 170 -29.20 -6.84 -18.09
N GLU A 171 -28.69 -7.22 -19.25
CA GLU A 171 -28.55 -8.61 -19.70
C GLU A 171 -27.30 -9.32 -19.17
N LEU A 172 -26.30 -8.57 -18.68
CA LEU A 172 -25.05 -9.15 -18.18
C LEU A 172 -25.22 -9.67 -16.75
N SER A 173 -24.58 -10.81 -16.45
CA SER A 173 -24.43 -11.26 -15.08
C SER A 173 -23.25 -10.54 -14.42
N VAL A 174 -23.54 -9.56 -13.55
CA VAL A 174 -22.51 -8.73 -12.91
C VAL A 174 -22.33 -9.15 -11.46
N HIS A 175 -21.07 -9.34 -11.05
CA HIS A 175 -20.68 -9.60 -9.67
C HIS A 175 -19.57 -8.65 -9.22
N SER A 176 -19.62 -8.26 -7.95
CA SER A 176 -18.65 -7.35 -7.34
C SER A 176 -18.07 -7.98 -6.10
N VAL A 177 -16.74 -8.12 -6.07
CA VAL A 177 -16.02 -8.81 -5.02
C VAL A 177 -14.89 -7.91 -4.54
N PHE A 178 -14.99 -7.51 -3.28
CA PHE A 178 -13.97 -6.70 -2.61
C PHE A 178 -13.27 -7.56 -1.56
N ILE A 179 -12.01 -7.88 -1.82
CA ILE A 179 -11.21 -8.79 -1.02
C ILE A 179 -10.70 -8.06 0.23
N PRO A 180 -11.07 -8.50 1.45
CA PRO A 180 -10.47 -7.97 2.67
C PRO A 180 -8.97 -8.26 2.66
N ASN A 181 -8.16 -7.46 3.35
CA ASN A 181 -6.71 -7.68 3.37
C ASN A 181 -6.21 -8.25 4.71
N ALA A 182 -4.90 -8.48 4.78
CA ALA A 182 -4.25 -9.04 5.96
C ALA A 182 -4.46 -8.19 7.24
N ALA A 183 -4.66 -6.87 7.12
CA ALA A 183 -4.89 -6.02 8.30
C ALA A 183 -6.23 -6.32 8.98
N TYR A 184 -7.24 -6.77 8.22
CA TYR A 184 -8.52 -7.19 8.77
C TYR A 184 -8.53 -8.67 9.18
N ILE A 185 -8.17 -9.56 8.25
CA ILE A 185 -8.28 -11.01 8.44
C ILE A 185 -7.26 -11.55 9.44
N CYS A 186 -6.03 -11.04 9.40
CA CYS A 186 -4.94 -11.42 10.30
C CYS A 186 -4.76 -10.39 11.43
N SER A 187 -5.86 -9.81 11.92
CA SER A 187 -5.82 -8.77 12.94
C SER A 187 -5.20 -9.22 14.28
N ASP A 188 -5.18 -10.53 14.56
CA ASP A 188 -4.47 -11.12 15.71
C ASP A 188 -2.93 -10.97 15.60
N LYS A 189 -2.42 -10.83 14.38
CA LYS A 189 -0.99 -10.62 14.09
C LYS A 189 -0.56 -9.17 14.24
N LEU A 190 -1.49 -8.22 14.28
CA LEU A 190 -1.13 -6.80 14.41
C LEU A 190 -0.42 -6.52 15.74
N PRO A 191 0.45 -5.50 15.77
CA PRO A 191 1.00 -5.00 17.02
C PRO A 191 -0.11 -4.52 17.97
N PHE A 192 0.08 -4.76 19.27
CA PHE A 192 -0.87 -4.30 20.28
C PHE A 192 -1.13 -2.79 20.20
N GLY A 193 -2.38 -2.40 20.00
CA GLY A 193 -2.79 -1.00 19.90
C GLY A 193 -2.45 -0.32 18.56
N ALA A 194 -2.15 -1.09 17.50
CA ALA A 194 -2.00 -0.55 16.16
C ALA A 194 -3.29 0.16 15.72
N PRO A 195 -3.22 1.41 15.22
CA PRO A 195 -4.37 2.13 14.72
C PRO A 195 -4.74 1.60 13.33
N VAL A 196 -5.69 0.68 13.27
CA VAL A 196 -6.16 0.09 12.01
C VAL A 196 -7.61 0.50 11.77
N ARG A 197 -7.85 1.02 10.57
CA ARG A 197 -9.16 1.41 10.05
C ARG A 197 -10.05 0.16 9.88
N SER A 198 -11.35 0.27 10.11
CA SER A 198 -12.26 -0.88 10.01
C SER A 198 -12.57 -1.20 8.55
N GLN A 199 -12.01 -2.29 8.02
CA GLN A 199 -12.42 -2.81 6.70
C GLN A 199 -13.82 -3.44 6.70
N GLU A 200 -14.34 -3.80 7.88
CA GLU A 200 -15.74 -4.21 7.98
C GLU A 200 -16.67 -3.04 7.67
N GLU A 201 -16.36 -1.83 8.16
CA GLU A 201 -17.12 -0.61 7.83
C GLU A 201 -16.99 -0.24 6.35
N ASP A 202 -15.82 -0.45 5.75
CA ASP A 202 -15.61 -0.29 4.30
C ASP A 202 -16.51 -1.21 3.48
N LEU A 203 -16.48 -2.50 3.79
CA LEU A 203 -17.25 -3.50 3.05
C LEU A 203 -18.74 -3.22 3.15
N ASN A 204 -19.22 -2.84 4.34
CA ASN A 204 -20.61 -2.41 4.53
C ASN A 204 -20.96 -1.15 3.71
N TRP A 205 -20.02 -0.19 3.59
CA TRP A 205 -20.21 0.99 2.74
C TRP A 205 -20.29 0.61 1.27
N LEU A 206 -19.38 -0.25 0.78
CA LEU A 206 -19.39 -0.72 -0.61
C LEU A 206 -20.66 -1.52 -0.92
N GLU A 207 -21.07 -2.44 -0.05
CA GLU A 207 -22.30 -3.21 -0.20
C GLU A 207 -23.53 -2.29 -0.28
N SER A 208 -23.62 -1.30 0.62
CA SER A 208 -24.75 -0.37 0.66
C SER A 208 -24.79 0.58 -0.55
N GLY A 209 -23.64 0.85 -1.17
CA GLY A 209 -23.49 1.74 -2.31
C GLY A 209 -23.69 1.06 -3.67
N LEU A 210 -23.63 -0.28 -3.73
CA LEU A 210 -23.85 -1.04 -4.95
C LEU A 210 -25.33 -1.37 -5.16
N PRO A 211 -25.81 -1.42 -6.43
CA PRO A 211 -27.14 -1.93 -6.71
C PRO A 211 -27.16 -3.47 -6.57
N GLU A 212 -28.34 -4.03 -6.30
CA GLU A 212 -28.53 -5.50 -6.21
C GLU A 212 -28.05 -6.22 -7.49
N THR A 213 -28.19 -5.57 -8.65
CA THR A 213 -27.74 -6.08 -9.95
C THR A 213 -26.23 -6.19 -10.09
N ALA A 214 -25.43 -5.53 -9.24
CA ALA A 214 -23.98 -5.65 -9.22
C ALA A 214 -23.47 -6.87 -8.43
N GLY A 215 -24.37 -7.67 -7.84
CA GLY A 215 -24.06 -8.98 -7.28
C GLY A 215 -22.91 -8.98 -6.28
N PHE A 216 -23.01 -8.17 -5.21
CA PHE A 216 -21.96 -8.13 -4.18
C PHE A 216 -21.82 -9.48 -3.47
N VAL A 217 -20.59 -10.00 -3.39
CA VAL A 217 -20.27 -11.23 -2.65
C VAL A 217 -19.27 -10.91 -1.53
N ASP A 218 -19.74 -10.99 -0.29
CA ASP A 218 -18.88 -10.81 0.89
C ASP A 218 -18.06 -12.07 1.18
N LEU A 219 -16.73 -11.93 1.14
CA LEU A 219 -15.78 -12.99 1.44
C LEU A 219 -15.21 -12.92 2.86
N SER A 220 -15.61 -11.95 3.69
CA SER A 220 -15.07 -11.73 5.04
C SER A 220 -15.14 -12.99 5.90
N ASN A 221 -16.32 -13.62 5.95
CA ASN A 221 -16.51 -14.84 6.75
C ASN A 221 -15.70 -16.02 6.21
N THR A 222 -15.64 -16.18 4.88
CA THR A 222 -14.82 -17.22 4.23
C THR A 222 -13.36 -17.06 4.62
N MET A 223 -12.82 -15.84 4.53
CA MET A 223 -11.42 -15.57 4.83
C MET A 223 -11.13 -15.69 6.34
N LEU A 224 -12.04 -15.23 7.19
CA LEU A 224 -11.91 -15.35 8.66
C LEU A 224 -11.90 -16.80 9.12
N LEU A 225 -12.66 -17.69 8.48
CA LEU A 225 -12.68 -19.13 8.81
C LEU A 225 -11.31 -19.78 8.60
N HIS A 226 -10.52 -19.26 7.66
CA HIS A 226 -9.19 -19.76 7.29
C HIS A 226 -8.04 -18.87 7.81
N ASN A 227 -8.29 -17.94 8.73
CA ASN A 227 -7.28 -16.96 9.19
C ASN A 227 -6.09 -17.54 9.96
N THR A 228 -6.17 -18.82 10.36
CA THR A 228 -5.06 -19.55 10.99
C THR A 228 -4.11 -20.22 9.98
N GLU A 229 -4.47 -20.22 8.71
CA GLU A 229 -3.67 -20.74 7.59
C GLU A 229 -2.93 -19.59 6.90
N ASP A 230 -1.89 -19.91 6.12
CA ASP A 230 -1.10 -18.90 5.39
C ASP A 230 -1.83 -18.44 4.11
N ILE A 231 -3.00 -17.83 4.30
CA ILE A 231 -3.84 -17.27 3.22
C ILE A 231 -3.39 -15.87 2.76
N TYR A 232 -2.47 -15.23 3.49
CA TYR A 232 -1.76 -14.02 3.06
C TYR A 232 -0.25 -14.21 3.11
N TYR A 233 0.48 -13.56 2.21
CA TYR A 233 1.93 -13.55 2.30
C TYR A 233 2.37 -12.78 3.55
N ARG A 234 3.43 -13.26 4.22
CA ARG A 234 4.01 -12.54 5.37
C ARG A 234 4.83 -11.34 4.95
N THR A 235 5.42 -11.38 3.75
CA THR A 235 6.37 -10.36 3.28
C THR A 235 5.86 -9.53 2.11
N ASP A 236 4.67 -9.84 1.61
CA ASP A 236 4.03 -9.17 0.48
C ASP A 236 2.61 -8.71 0.84
N HIS A 237 2.09 -7.75 0.08
CA HIS A 237 0.77 -7.17 0.31
C HIS A 237 -0.35 -8.01 -0.30
N HIS A 238 -0.06 -8.98 -1.17
CA HIS A 238 -1.06 -9.88 -1.74
C HIS A 238 -1.44 -11.02 -0.79
N TRP A 239 -2.61 -11.60 -1.05
CA TRP A 239 -2.95 -12.93 -0.56
C TRP A 239 -2.15 -14.05 -1.25
N THR A 240 -2.10 -15.24 -0.65
CA THR A 240 -1.53 -16.42 -1.28
C THR A 240 -2.53 -17.07 -2.24
N THR A 241 -2.06 -17.95 -3.13
CA THR A 241 -2.95 -18.74 -4.01
C THR A 241 -3.91 -19.63 -3.22
N LEU A 242 -3.56 -20.03 -1.99
CA LEU A 242 -4.49 -20.71 -1.07
C LEU A 242 -5.63 -19.80 -0.64
N GLY A 243 -5.36 -18.53 -0.30
CA GLY A 243 -6.40 -17.54 -0.04
C GLY A 243 -7.33 -17.33 -1.24
N ALA A 244 -6.73 -17.19 -2.43
CA ALA A 244 -7.49 -17.09 -3.68
C ALA A 244 -8.33 -18.34 -3.98
N TYR A 245 -7.84 -19.54 -3.61
CA TYR A 245 -8.59 -20.79 -3.75
C TYR A 245 -9.86 -20.81 -2.89
N TYR A 246 -9.79 -20.33 -1.64
CA TYR A 246 -11.00 -20.22 -0.80
C TYR A 246 -12.00 -19.19 -1.32
N ALA A 247 -11.51 -18.07 -1.87
CA ALA A 247 -12.35 -17.12 -2.56
C ALA A 247 -13.01 -17.73 -3.81
N PHE A 248 -12.27 -18.51 -4.59
CA PHE A 248 -12.79 -19.25 -5.74
C PHE A 248 -13.91 -20.20 -5.34
N GLU A 249 -13.69 -21.05 -4.33
CA GLU A 249 -14.71 -21.99 -3.84
C GLU A 249 -15.99 -21.28 -3.39
N ALA A 250 -15.87 -20.13 -2.71
CA ALA A 250 -17.02 -19.31 -2.31
C ALA A 250 -17.73 -18.63 -3.49
N LEU A 251 -17.01 -18.35 -4.58
CA LEU A 251 -17.54 -17.71 -5.79
C LEU A 251 -18.11 -18.69 -6.82
N ARG A 252 -17.95 -20.00 -6.62
CA ARG A 252 -18.46 -21.01 -7.57
C ARG A 252 -19.97 -20.92 -7.77
N GLU A 253 -20.76 -20.82 -6.70
CA GLU A 253 -22.21 -20.69 -6.82
C GLU A 253 -22.62 -19.34 -7.44
N PRO A 254 -22.18 -18.17 -6.92
CA PRO A 254 -22.51 -16.86 -7.52
C PRO A 254 -22.20 -16.78 -9.03
N LEU A 255 -21.04 -17.29 -9.43
CA LEU A 255 -20.60 -17.27 -10.84
C LEU A 255 -21.16 -18.42 -11.69
N GLY A 256 -21.99 -19.31 -11.12
CA GLY A 256 -22.57 -20.44 -11.83
C GLY A 256 -21.52 -21.43 -12.36
N LEU A 257 -20.47 -21.71 -11.59
CA LEU A 257 -19.37 -22.62 -11.93
C LEU A 257 -19.73 -24.06 -11.52
N GLU A 258 -20.47 -24.75 -12.39
CA GLU A 258 -21.07 -26.06 -12.08
C GLU A 258 -20.06 -27.21 -12.00
N GLU A 259 -18.96 -27.18 -12.76
CA GLU A 259 -18.00 -28.29 -12.82
C GLU A 259 -17.17 -28.39 -11.53
N ASP A 260 -17.16 -29.57 -10.92
CA ASP A 260 -16.35 -29.86 -9.74
C ASP A 260 -14.96 -30.35 -10.14
N ILE A 261 -14.02 -29.40 -10.17
CA ILE A 261 -12.63 -29.61 -10.56
C ILE A 261 -11.78 -29.71 -9.30
N THR A 262 -11.00 -30.79 -9.20
CA THR A 262 -10.00 -30.91 -8.14
C THR A 262 -8.77 -30.10 -8.52
N TRP A 263 -8.29 -29.25 -7.62
CA TRP A 263 -7.10 -28.43 -7.84
C TRP A 263 -5.91 -28.94 -7.04
N VAL A 264 -4.74 -29.00 -7.67
CA VAL A 264 -3.50 -29.47 -7.06
C VAL A 264 -2.51 -28.31 -6.92
N PRO A 265 -2.06 -27.99 -5.69
CA PRO A 265 -1.05 -26.97 -5.47
C PRO A 265 0.35 -27.49 -5.84
N HIS A 266 1.14 -26.61 -6.47
CA HIS A 266 2.53 -26.83 -6.84
C HIS A 266 3.39 -25.66 -6.36
N THR A 267 4.25 -25.92 -5.38
CA THR A 267 5.22 -24.91 -4.91
C THR A 267 6.27 -24.64 -5.97
N VAL A 268 6.25 -23.43 -6.53
CA VAL A 268 7.20 -22.99 -7.57
C VAL A 268 8.41 -22.27 -6.99
N THR A 269 8.29 -21.70 -5.78
CA THR A 269 9.42 -21.13 -5.03
C THR A 269 9.16 -21.15 -3.53
N ASN A 270 10.22 -21.23 -2.73
CA ASN A 270 10.21 -21.05 -1.27
C ASN A 270 11.06 -19.84 -0.83
N ASP A 271 11.42 -19.01 -1.80
CA ASP A 271 12.37 -17.91 -1.64
C ASP A 271 11.72 -16.60 -2.12
N PHE A 272 10.47 -16.36 -1.74
CA PHE A 272 9.79 -15.12 -2.04
C PHE A 272 9.95 -14.12 -0.90
N GLN A 273 10.35 -12.89 -1.24
CA GLN A 273 10.38 -11.74 -0.35
C GLN A 273 9.71 -10.57 -1.04
N GLY A 274 8.50 -10.29 -0.61
CA GLY A 274 7.63 -9.31 -1.24
C GLY A 274 7.99 -7.85 -1.01
N THR A 275 7.07 -7.01 -1.46
CA THR A 275 7.21 -5.55 -1.47
C THR A 275 7.20 -4.98 -0.05
N LEU A 276 6.44 -5.55 0.89
CA LEU A 276 6.43 -5.08 2.29
C LEU A 276 7.78 -5.29 2.99
N SER A 277 8.50 -6.37 2.66
CA SER A 277 9.88 -6.58 3.12
C SER A 277 10.81 -5.50 2.55
N SER A 278 10.67 -5.18 1.27
CA SER A 278 11.47 -4.14 0.60
C SER A 278 11.22 -2.76 1.19
N ASN A 279 9.96 -2.41 1.46
CA ASN A 279 9.53 -1.13 2.01
C ASN A 279 9.93 -0.95 3.48
N SER A 280 9.70 -1.97 4.32
CA SER A 280 10.00 -1.90 5.77
C SER A 280 11.49 -2.07 6.11
N GLY A 281 12.30 -2.57 5.16
CA GLY A 281 13.70 -2.95 5.38
C GLY A 281 13.88 -4.23 6.21
N VAL A 282 12.80 -4.91 6.58
CA VAL A 282 12.82 -6.26 7.18
C VAL A 282 13.33 -7.22 6.12
N SER A 283 14.19 -8.17 6.51
CA SER A 283 14.80 -9.15 5.59
C SER A 283 14.96 -10.51 6.25
N ASN A 284 15.21 -11.55 5.45
CA ASN A 284 15.39 -12.96 5.84
C ASN A 284 14.13 -13.65 6.40
N VAL A 285 12.95 -13.11 6.09
CA VAL A 285 11.69 -13.85 6.14
C VAL A 285 11.40 -14.24 4.70
N TYR A 286 10.95 -15.47 4.44
CA TYR A 286 10.71 -15.96 3.09
C TYR A 286 9.38 -16.69 3.03
N ASP A 287 8.59 -16.34 2.03
CA ASP A 287 7.33 -16.99 1.68
C ASP A 287 7.52 -18.01 0.55
N SER A 288 6.52 -18.88 0.41
CA SER A 288 6.41 -19.82 -0.69
C SER A 288 5.29 -19.38 -1.64
N ILE A 289 5.53 -19.49 -2.94
CA ILE A 289 4.49 -19.27 -3.95
C ILE A 289 4.09 -20.63 -4.49
N ASP A 290 2.79 -20.90 -4.45
CA ASP A 290 2.16 -22.05 -5.06
C ASP A 290 1.36 -21.62 -6.29
N ILE A 291 1.42 -22.42 -7.36
CA ILE A 291 0.46 -22.35 -8.46
C ILE A 291 -0.51 -23.53 -8.34
N TYR A 292 -1.72 -23.39 -8.87
CA TYR A 292 -2.74 -24.43 -8.78
C TYR A 292 -3.08 -24.89 -10.19
N GLU A 293 -2.96 -26.19 -10.43
CA GLU A 293 -3.32 -26.79 -11.70
C GLU A 293 -4.53 -27.71 -11.52
N PRO A 294 -5.46 -27.73 -12.49
CA PRO A 294 -6.62 -28.59 -12.39
C PRO A 294 -6.21 -30.05 -12.66
N GLN A 295 -6.71 -30.96 -11.83
CA GLN A 295 -6.38 -32.38 -11.89
C GLN A 295 -7.31 -33.12 -12.84
N ASP A 296 -6.73 -34.06 -13.62
CA ASP A 296 -7.47 -35.02 -14.46
C ASP A 296 -8.37 -34.39 -15.53
N ILE A 297 -8.14 -33.11 -15.88
CA ILE A 297 -8.79 -32.42 -17.01
C ILE A 297 -7.75 -31.79 -17.93
N GLU A 298 -8.08 -31.71 -19.21
CA GLU A 298 -7.28 -30.99 -20.20
C GLU A 298 -7.75 -29.53 -20.23
N ASN A 299 -6.90 -28.60 -19.79
CA ASN A 299 -7.20 -27.18 -19.68
C ASN A 299 -6.27 -26.39 -20.61
N ASN A 300 -6.54 -26.47 -21.92
CA ASN A 300 -5.77 -25.77 -22.93
C ASN A 300 -6.35 -24.38 -23.18
N TYR A 301 -5.47 -23.38 -23.27
CA TYR A 301 -5.84 -22.01 -23.56
C TYR A 301 -4.67 -21.24 -24.19
N VAL A 302 -4.97 -20.09 -24.80
CA VAL A 302 -4.00 -19.13 -25.32
C VAL A 302 -4.19 -17.82 -24.59
N VAL A 303 -3.11 -17.29 -24.04
CA VAL A 303 -3.08 -15.96 -23.40
C VAL A 303 -2.49 -14.97 -24.40
N SER A 304 -3.18 -13.85 -24.60
CA SER A 304 -2.73 -12.74 -25.45
C SER A 304 -2.63 -11.46 -24.62
N TYR A 305 -1.53 -10.73 -24.80
CA TYR A 305 -1.23 -9.48 -24.10
C TYR A 305 -1.30 -8.33 -25.09
N ASP A 306 -2.20 -7.36 -24.88
CA ASP A 306 -2.43 -6.30 -25.86
C ASP A 306 -1.28 -5.28 -25.92
N ASP A 307 -0.63 -4.99 -24.80
CA ASP A 307 0.46 -4.03 -24.72
C ASP A 307 1.76 -4.52 -25.39
N THR A 308 2.10 -5.81 -25.22
CA THR A 308 3.31 -6.41 -25.81
C THR A 308 3.05 -7.10 -27.14
N GLN A 309 1.78 -7.38 -27.47
CA GLN A 309 1.36 -8.21 -28.60
C GLN A 309 1.91 -9.65 -28.54
N GLU A 310 2.31 -10.10 -27.36
CA GLU A 310 2.80 -11.46 -27.12
C GLU A 310 1.65 -12.45 -26.92
N LYS A 311 1.92 -13.72 -27.27
CA LYS A 311 1.01 -14.83 -27.02
C LYS A 311 1.74 -15.99 -26.37
N THR A 312 1.13 -16.55 -25.33
CA THR A 312 1.66 -17.69 -24.57
C THR A 312 0.60 -18.79 -24.43
N ALA A 313 1.02 -19.99 -24.06
CA ALA A 313 0.14 -21.12 -23.77
C ALA A 313 -0.02 -21.35 -22.25
N THR A 314 0.31 -20.35 -21.43
CA THR A 314 0.24 -20.43 -19.98
C THR A 314 0.07 -19.04 -19.38
N VAL A 315 -0.69 -18.95 -18.29
CA VAL A 315 -0.80 -17.74 -17.44
C VAL A 315 0.41 -17.57 -16.51
N TYR A 316 1.32 -18.55 -16.47
CA TYR A 316 2.47 -18.55 -15.58
C TYR A 316 3.78 -18.18 -16.30
N ASP A 317 4.37 -17.04 -15.93
CA ASP A 317 5.71 -16.66 -16.35
C ASP A 317 6.74 -17.20 -15.36
N MET A 318 7.27 -18.39 -15.65
CA MET A 318 8.26 -19.03 -14.78
C MET A 318 9.60 -18.29 -14.72
N GLU A 319 9.91 -17.41 -15.68
CA GLU A 319 11.14 -16.61 -15.65
C GLU A 319 11.08 -15.54 -14.54
N ALA A 320 9.88 -15.10 -14.14
CA ALA A 320 9.68 -14.19 -13.02
C ALA A 320 10.27 -14.71 -11.70
N LEU A 321 10.38 -16.03 -11.52
CA LEU A 321 10.91 -16.66 -10.31
C LEU A 321 12.42 -16.40 -10.10
N ASP A 322 13.14 -16.04 -11.17
CA ASP A 322 14.55 -15.63 -11.13
C ASP A 322 14.72 -14.13 -10.84
N THR A 323 13.63 -13.38 -10.73
CA THR A 323 13.63 -11.95 -10.43
C THR A 323 13.33 -11.66 -8.95
N LYS A 324 13.40 -10.39 -8.56
CA LYS A 324 13.04 -9.95 -7.20
C LYS A 324 11.53 -10.02 -6.96
N ASP A 325 10.74 -9.60 -7.94
CA ASP A 325 9.28 -9.61 -7.85
C ASP A 325 8.72 -10.93 -8.37
N LYS A 326 8.83 -11.97 -7.55
CA LYS A 326 8.40 -13.32 -7.95
C LYS A 326 6.87 -13.47 -8.05
N TYR A 327 6.09 -12.50 -7.55
CA TYR A 327 4.64 -12.53 -7.67
C TYR A 327 4.19 -12.34 -9.13
N THR A 328 5.01 -11.71 -9.97
CA THR A 328 4.74 -11.62 -11.42
C THR A 328 4.84 -12.95 -12.15
N VAL A 329 5.08 -14.07 -11.44
CA VAL A 329 4.82 -15.41 -11.99
C VAL A 329 3.40 -15.51 -12.53
N PHE A 330 2.44 -14.79 -11.94
CA PHE A 330 1.11 -14.64 -12.52
C PHE A 330 1.13 -13.52 -13.56
N PHE A 331 0.90 -13.90 -14.81
CA PHE A 331 0.78 -13.02 -15.98
C PHE A 331 2.03 -12.24 -16.41
N GLY A 332 3.17 -12.31 -15.74
CA GLY A 332 4.40 -11.64 -16.19
C GLY A 332 4.49 -10.14 -15.83
N GLY A 333 3.50 -9.61 -15.10
CA GLY A 333 3.51 -8.22 -14.64
C GLY A 333 2.16 -7.52 -14.78
N ASN A 334 2.23 -6.20 -14.97
CA ASN A 334 1.05 -5.35 -15.14
C ASN A 334 0.77 -5.19 -16.64
N HIS A 335 -0.46 -5.49 -17.03
CA HIS A 335 -0.94 -5.37 -18.41
C HIS A 335 -2.29 -4.65 -18.41
N SER A 336 -2.52 -3.80 -19.42
CA SER A 336 -3.78 -3.08 -19.58
C SER A 336 -4.94 -4.00 -19.91
N LEU A 337 -4.72 -4.94 -20.82
CA LEU A 337 -5.69 -5.89 -21.33
C LEU A 337 -5.00 -7.24 -21.57
N ILE A 338 -5.55 -8.29 -20.97
CA ILE A 338 -5.16 -9.68 -21.21
C ILE A 338 -6.39 -10.43 -21.72
N THR A 339 -6.24 -11.23 -22.76
CA THR A 339 -7.29 -12.11 -23.26
C THR A 339 -6.84 -13.56 -23.14
N ILE A 340 -7.64 -14.38 -22.46
CA ILE A 340 -7.48 -15.83 -22.39
C ILE A 340 -8.59 -16.46 -23.22
N GLU A 341 -8.23 -17.20 -24.26
CA GLU A 341 -9.15 -18.00 -25.08
C GLU A 341 -8.92 -19.48 -24.77
N THR A 342 -9.98 -20.21 -24.43
CA THR A 342 -9.91 -21.60 -23.96
C THR A 342 -10.51 -22.56 -25.00
N GLU A 343 -10.41 -23.87 -24.76
CA GLU A 343 -11.13 -24.87 -25.56
C GLU A 343 -12.58 -25.12 -25.10
N ASN A 344 -13.04 -24.42 -24.04
CA ASN A 344 -14.42 -24.50 -23.59
C ASN A 344 -15.36 -23.87 -24.62
N GLN A 345 -16.52 -24.49 -24.88
CA GLN A 345 -17.48 -24.08 -25.91
C GLN A 345 -18.85 -23.78 -25.31
N ASN A 346 -18.87 -23.20 -24.12
CA ASN A 346 -20.09 -22.87 -23.39
C ASN A 346 -20.63 -21.47 -23.71
N GLU A 347 -20.03 -20.75 -24.66
CA GLU A 347 -20.40 -19.39 -25.07
C GLU A 347 -20.30 -18.35 -23.94
N ARG A 348 -19.72 -18.70 -22.78
CA ARG A 348 -19.52 -17.78 -21.67
C ARG A 348 -18.25 -16.97 -21.88
N CYS A 349 -18.40 -15.66 -21.92
CA CYS A 349 -17.30 -14.71 -22.03
C CYS A 349 -17.30 -13.79 -20.80
N LEU A 350 -16.25 -13.91 -19.98
CA LEU A 350 -16.08 -13.14 -18.76
C LEU A 350 -15.24 -11.89 -19.03
N MET A 351 -15.70 -10.73 -18.57
CA MET A 351 -14.88 -9.52 -18.44
C MET A 351 -14.56 -9.27 -16.96
N VAL A 352 -13.29 -9.07 -16.62
CA VAL A 352 -12.85 -8.80 -15.24
C VAL A 352 -12.20 -7.43 -15.16
N PHE A 353 -12.75 -6.54 -14.34
CA PHE A 353 -12.08 -5.32 -13.92
C PHE A 353 -11.37 -5.58 -12.60
N LYS A 354 -10.04 -5.39 -12.56
CA LYS A 354 -9.24 -5.89 -11.44
C LYS A 354 -8.08 -5.00 -11.03
N ASP A 355 -7.55 -5.32 -9.85
CA ASP A 355 -6.19 -5.02 -9.43
C ASP A 355 -5.31 -6.30 -9.38
N SER A 356 -4.09 -6.19 -8.85
CA SER A 356 -3.15 -7.31 -8.82
C SER A 356 -3.59 -8.49 -7.94
N TYR A 357 -4.58 -8.36 -7.04
CA TYR A 357 -5.10 -9.50 -6.26
C TYR A 357 -5.76 -10.56 -7.14
N ALA A 358 -6.36 -10.18 -8.27
CA ALA A 358 -6.99 -11.13 -9.18
C ALA A 358 -5.97 -12.06 -9.86
N ASN A 359 -4.69 -11.67 -9.94
CA ASN A 359 -3.70 -12.37 -10.78
C ASN A 359 -3.55 -13.86 -10.42
N CYS A 360 -3.53 -14.22 -9.12
CA CYS A 360 -3.47 -15.63 -8.69
C CYS A 360 -4.85 -16.31 -8.64
N PHE A 361 -5.94 -15.55 -8.77
CA PHE A 361 -7.32 -16.05 -8.77
C PHE A 361 -7.80 -16.46 -10.17
N ILE A 362 -7.52 -15.66 -11.21
CA ILE A 362 -7.99 -15.91 -12.58
C ILE A 362 -7.66 -17.31 -13.13
N PRO A 363 -6.51 -17.94 -12.84
CA PRO A 363 -6.23 -19.29 -13.33
C PRO A 363 -7.32 -20.30 -12.97
N PHE A 364 -8.00 -20.14 -11.83
CA PHE A 364 -9.11 -20.99 -11.41
C PHE A 364 -10.34 -20.90 -12.33
N LEU A 365 -10.50 -19.81 -13.08
CA LEU A 365 -11.63 -19.59 -13.97
C LEU A 365 -11.41 -20.15 -15.38
N THR A 366 -10.17 -20.45 -15.75
CA THR A 366 -9.81 -20.90 -17.11
C THR A 366 -10.58 -22.14 -17.60
N PRO A 367 -10.92 -23.14 -16.76
CA PRO A 367 -11.73 -24.26 -17.24
C PRO A 367 -13.20 -23.92 -17.52
N TYR A 368 -13.71 -22.80 -17.00
CA TYR A 368 -15.15 -22.53 -16.91
C TYR A 368 -15.69 -21.53 -17.95
N TYR A 369 -14.81 -20.84 -18.68
CA TYR A 369 -15.19 -19.82 -19.65
C TYR A 369 -14.55 -20.10 -21.00
N GLU A 370 -15.28 -19.86 -22.08
CA GLU A 370 -14.73 -19.89 -23.45
C GLU A 370 -13.69 -18.78 -23.64
N LYS A 371 -13.96 -17.61 -23.06
CA LYS A 371 -13.07 -16.45 -23.12
C LYS A 371 -13.08 -15.65 -21.82
N ILE A 372 -11.92 -15.19 -21.39
CA ILE A 372 -11.75 -14.29 -20.24
C ILE A 372 -10.97 -13.06 -20.69
N ILE A 373 -11.54 -11.88 -20.51
CA ILE A 373 -10.96 -10.59 -20.84
C ILE A 373 -10.68 -9.86 -19.52
N ILE A 374 -9.42 -9.58 -19.25
CA ILE A 374 -8.95 -9.01 -17.99
C ILE A 374 -8.50 -7.58 -18.26
N ILE A 375 -9.12 -6.62 -17.60
CA ILE A 375 -8.82 -5.18 -17.70
C ILE A 375 -8.26 -4.71 -16.37
N ASP A 376 -7.09 -4.08 -16.40
CA ASP A 376 -6.55 -3.31 -15.27
C ASP A 376 -6.79 -1.82 -15.56
N PRO A 377 -7.78 -1.17 -14.91
CA PRO A 377 -8.19 0.19 -15.29
C PRO A 377 -7.09 1.23 -15.19
N ARG A 378 -6.05 1.00 -14.37
CA ARG A 378 -4.91 1.91 -14.21
C ARG A 378 -4.10 2.08 -15.49
N TYR A 379 -4.18 1.10 -16.40
CA TYR A 379 -3.40 1.07 -17.64
C TYR A 379 -4.28 0.99 -18.90
N TYR A 380 -5.60 0.89 -18.75
CA TYR A 380 -6.53 0.71 -19.86
C TYR A 380 -7.15 2.04 -20.30
N TYR A 381 -7.05 2.34 -21.59
CA TYR A 381 -7.57 3.56 -22.21
C TYR A 381 -8.56 3.27 -23.35
N GLY A 382 -9.00 2.01 -23.48
CA GLY A 382 -9.97 1.59 -24.50
C GLY A 382 -11.42 1.80 -24.04
N ASP A 383 -12.37 1.50 -24.94
CA ASP A 383 -13.80 1.58 -24.65
C ASP A 383 -14.31 0.22 -24.14
N ALA A 384 -14.69 0.17 -22.86
CA ALA A 384 -15.25 -1.02 -22.23
C ALA A 384 -16.57 -1.47 -22.88
N GLN A 385 -17.45 -0.53 -23.28
CA GLN A 385 -18.73 -0.82 -23.93
C GLN A 385 -18.53 -1.38 -25.34
N MET A 386 -17.54 -0.88 -26.07
CA MET A 386 -17.17 -1.47 -27.36
C MET A 386 -16.67 -2.91 -27.19
N THR A 387 -15.87 -3.16 -26.15
CA THR A 387 -15.37 -4.51 -25.85
C THR A 387 -16.50 -5.46 -25.50
N ILE A 388 -17.48 -5.01 -24.69
CA ILE A 388 -18.68 -5.77 -24.36
C ILE A 388 -19.42 -6.25 -25.62
N ARG A 389 -19.68 -5.32 -26.54
CA ARG A 389 -20.42 -5.61 -27.78
C ARG A 389 -19.65 -6.49 -28.76
N ASN A 390 -18.35 -6.24 -28.92
CA ASN A 390 -17.53 -6.93 -29.92
C ASN A 390 -17.21 -8.36 -29.51
N GLU A 391 -16.98 -8.58 -28.21
CA GLU A 391 -16.53 -9.88 -27.70
C GLU A 391 -17.69 -10.75 -27.21
N GLY A 392 -18.91 -10.19 -27.12
CA GLY A 392 -20.08 -10.93 -26.67
C GLY A 392 -20.01 -11.29 -25.20
N ILE A 393 -19.61 -10.34 -24.35
CA ILE A 393 -19.50 -10.55 -22.90
C ILE A 393 -20.84 -11.01 -22.34
N THR A 394 -20.81 -12.03 -21.49
CA THR A 394 -21.97 -12.59 -20.77
C THR A 394 -21.91 -12.30 -19.28
N ASP A 395 -20.69 -12.24 -18.74
CA ASP A 395 -20.42 -12.14 -17.31
C ASP A 395 -19.41 -11.01 -17.06
N VAL A 396 -19.62 -10.24 -15.99
CA VAL A 396 -18.71 -9.18 -15.56
C VAL A 396 -18.36 -9.37 -14.10
N LEU A 397 -17.09 -9.23 -13.78
CA LEU A 397 -16.57 -9.35 -12.42
C LEU A 397 -15.73 -8.12 -12.07
N PHE A 398 -16.19 -7.32 -11.10
CA PHE A 398 -15.37 -6.31 -10.43
C PHE A 398 -14.62 -7.00 -9.28
N PHE A 399 -13.30 -7.13 -9.38
CA PHE A 399 -12.49 -7.92 -8.45
C PHE A 399 -11.31 -7.11 -7.91
N TYR A 400 -11.45 -6.60 -6.68
CA TYR A 400 -10.49 -5.66 -6.11
C TYR A 400 -10.12 -6.01 -4.69
N ASN A 401 -8.89 -5.70 -4.28
CA ASN A 401 -8.59 -5.50 -2.87
C ASN A 401 -9.33 -4.26 -2.34
N VAL A 402 -9.89 -4.36 -1.12
CA VAL A 402 -10.60 -3.24 -0.47
C VAL A 402 -9.71 -1.99 -0.39
N ASN A 403 -8.45 -2.12 0.03
CA ASN A 403 -7.56 -0.97 0.21
C ASN A 403 -7.27 -0.27 -1.13
N THR A 404 -7.10 -1.03 -2.21
CA THR A 404 -6.87 -0.48 -3.55
C THR A 404 -8.13 0.21 -4.09
N PHE A 405 -9.30 -0.42 -3.97
CA PHE A 405 -10.56 0.19 -4.41
C PHE A 405 -10.87 1.52 -3.70
N MET A 406 -10.55 1.61 -2.40
CA MET A 406 -10.76 2.81 -1.59
C MET A 406 -9.95 4.03 -2.04
N THR A 407 -8.98 3.84 -2.94
CA THR A 407 -8.12 4.91 -3.48
C THR A 407 -8.03 4.87 -5.00
N ASP A 408 -8.91 4.11 -5.66
CA ASP A 408 -8.90 3.96 -7.11
C ASP A 408 -9.53 5.17 -7.80
N HIS A 409 -8.82 5.74 -8.76
CA HIS A 409 -9.26 6.89 -9.57
C HIS A 409 -9.48 6.53 -11.04
N SER A 410 -9.35 5.25 -11.42
CA SER A 410 -9.25 4.83 -12.82
C SER A 410 -10.46 4.03 -13.29
N LEU A 411 -11.14 3.30 -12.40
CA LEU A 411 -12.27 2.45 -12.76
C LEU A 411 -13.42 3.25 -13.37
N ALA A 412 -13.87 4.32 -12.71
CA ALA A 412 -14.95 5.16 -13.21
C ALA A 412 -14.65 5.69 -14.62
N ASP A 413 -13.43 6.20 -14.86
CA ASP A 413 -13.03 6.72 -16.18
C ASP A 413 -13.14 5.65 -17.28
N VAL A 414 -12.75 4.39 -16.98
CA VAL A 414 -12.89 3.28 -17.93
C VAL A 414 -14.35 2.94 -18.20
N LEU A 415 -15.21 2.93 -17.17
CA LEU A 415 -16.64 2.61 -17.32
C LEU A 415 -17.44 3.72 -18.01
N GLU A 416 -17.00 4.97 -17.91
CA GLU A 416 -17.62 6.17 -18.49
C GLU A 416 -17.12 6.49 -19.92
N SER A 417 -15.94 5.97 -20.31
CA SER A 417 -15.26 6.29 -21.59
C SER A 417 -16.07 6.04 -22.89
N GLY A 418 -17.23 5.36 -22.81
CA GLY A 418 -18.16 5.11 -23.92
C GLY A 418 -19.38 6.04 -24.00
N GLU A 419 -19.51 7.02 -23.10
CA GLU A 419 -20.72 7.86 -23.00
C GLU A 419 -20.85 8.93 -24.11
N GLU A 420 -19.73 9.40 -24.69
CA GLU A 420 -19.76 10.49 -25.69
C GLU A 420 -20.37 10.08 -27.05
N PHE A 421 -20.47 8.78 -27.37
CA PHE A 421 -21.00 8.34 -28.68
C PHE A 421 -22.53 8.18 -28.73
N GLN A 422 -23.24 8.13 -27.60
CA GLN A 422 -24.71 7.95 -27.60
C GLN A 422 -25.50 9.27 -27.67
N ALA A 423 -24.91 10.40 -27.30
CA ALA A 423 -25.60 11.69 -27.32
C ALA A 423 -25.78 12.28 -28.74
N GLU A 424 -24.93 11.89 -29.70
CA GLU A 424 -25.00 12.40 -31.08
C GLU A 424 -25.94 11.59 -31.98
N ASP A 425 -26.17 10.31 -31.70
CA ASP A 425 -27.04 9.44 -32.51
C ASP A 425 -28.53 9.54 -32.14
N LEU A 426 -28.87 10.12 -30.98
CA LEU A 426 -30.26 10.39 -30.58
C LEU A 426 -30.78 11.76 -31.05
N ASN A 427 -29.93 12.60 -31.64
CA ASN A 427 -30.28 13.97 -32.05
C ASN A 427 -30.36 14.18 -33.58
N GLN A 428 -30.31 13.11 -34.39
CA GLN A 428 -30.45 13.21 -35.85
C GLN A 428 -31.74 12.64 -36.45
N ASP A 429 -32.69 12.12 -35.65
CA ASP A 429 -33.91 11.50 -36.19
C ASP A 429 -35.23 12.17 -35.78
N THR A 430 -35.21 13.49 -35.55
CA THR A 430 -36.42 14.30 -35.48
C THR A 430 -36.26 15.65 -36.18
N ASP A 431 -36.19 15.64 -37.52
CA ASP A 431 -36.79 16.70 -38.36
C ASP A 431 -36.62 16.39 -39.86
N ALA A 432 -37.57 15.64 -40.43
CA ALA A 432 -37.97 15.80 -41.84
C ALA A 432 -39.21 14.97 -42.17
N SER A 433 -40.40 15.55 -41.98
CA SER A 433 -41.53 15.22 -42.87
C SER A 433 -42.39 16.46 -43.14
N ASP A 434 -42.69 16.62 -44.43
CA ASP A 434 -43.64 17.54 -45.05
C ASP A 434 -43.34 19.05 -45.08
N THR A 435 -42.82 19.49 -46.23
CA THR A 435 -43.60 20.39 -47.09
C THR A 435 -43.16 20.33 -48.56
N SER A 436 -44.15 20.10 -49.41
CA SER A 436 -44.11 20.16 -50.87
C SER A 436 -43.96 21.59 -51.40
N GLY A 437 -43.24 21.79 -52.51
CA GLY A 437 -43.53 22.89 -53.45
C GLY A 437 -42.34 23.50 -54.19
N GLU A 438 -42.30 23.24 -55.50
CA GLU A 438 -41.84 24.13 -56.59
C GLU A 438 -40.37 24.58 -56.73
N SER A 439 -39.72 23.94 -57.71
CA SER A 439 -39.05 24.50 -58.90
C SER A 439 -38.17 25.76 -58.83
N SER A 440 -37.03 25.59 -59.52
CA SER A 440 -36.33 26.51 -60.42
C SER A 440 -34.91 26.92 -60.03
N ASP A 441 -33.99 26.37 -60.81
CA ASP A 441 -32.90 27.03 -61.54
C ASP A 441 -31.80 27.84 -60.84
N THR A 442 -30.61 27.58 -61.39
CA THR A 442 -29.47 28.49 -61.64
C THR A 442 -28.40 28.74 -60.57
N SER A 443 -27.27 28.05 -60.80
CA SER A 443 -25.93 28.60 -61.13
C SER A 443 -25.21 29.62 -60.23
N GLY A 444 -23.90 29.37 -60.06
CA GLY A 444 -22.87 30.38 -59.85
C GLY A 444 -22.26 30.32 -58.45
N ALA A 445 -21.13 29.64 -58.24
CA ALA A 445 -19.76 30.11 -58.50
C ALA A 445 -19.29 31.23 -57.55
N THR A 446 -18.19 30.94 -56.84
CA THR A 446 -17.10 31.84 -56.42
C THR A 446 -17.48 32.97 -55.43
N SER A 447 -16.69 33.40 -54.46
CA SER A 447 -15.26 33.26 -54.17
C SER A 447 -14.98 33.99 -52.84
N ASP A 448 -13.93 33.51 -52.17
CA ASP A 448 -12.87 34.29 -51.55
C ASP A 448 -13.04 35.21 -50.33
N THR A 449 -11.92 35.15 -49.60
CA THR A 449 -11.24 36.18 -48.79
C THR A 449 -11.85 36.49 -47.43
N ALA A 450 -11.23 36.01 -46.34
CA ALA A 450 -9.95 36.42 -45.75
C ALA A 450 -10.10 37.62 -44.81
N GLY A 451 -9.53 37.45 -43.60
CA GLY A 451 -8.83 38.54 -42.94
C GLY A 451 -9.13 38.71 -41.46
N THR A 452 -8.08 38.45 -40.67
CA THR A 452 -7.55 39.30 -39.58
C THR A 452 -8.44 39.47 -38.34
N GLU A 453 -8.08 38.83 -37.22
CA GLU A 453 -7.03 39.20 -36.23
C GLU A 453 -7.58 40.06 -35.09
N SER A 454 -7.11 39.69 -33.90
CA SER A 454 -6.63 40.57 -32.84
C SER A 454 -7.50 40.69 -31.58
N THR A 455 -6.94 40.11 -30.50
CA THR A 455 -6.73 40.70 -29.16
C THR A 455 -7.95 41.03 -28.31
N ALA A 456 -7.92 40.98 -26.99
CA ALA A 456 -7.03 40.47 -25.94
C ALA A 456 -7.85 40.75 -24.68
N ASP A 457 -7.97 39.80 -23.75
CA ASP A 457 -8.71 40.05 -22.52
C ASP A 457 -7.76 40.28 -21.35
N THR A 458 -8.13 41.26 -20.54
CA THR A 458 -7.33 41.82 -19.44
C THR A 458 -8.06 41.55 -18.14
N SER A 459 -7.29 41.09 -17.15
CA SER A 459 -7.60 40.98 -15.72
C SER A 459 -8.48 42.08 -15.11
N ALA A 460 -9.33 41.71 -14.16
CA ALA A 460 -9.45 42.40 -12.87
C ALA A 460 -10.23 41.57 -11.83
N GLN A 461 -9.67 41.50 -10.62
CA GLN A 461 -10.29 41.13 -9.35
C GLN A 461 -11.34 42.17 -8.94
N ASP A 462 -12.33 41.79 -8.12
CA ASP A 462 -12.64 42.56 -6.91
C ASP A 462 -13.35 41.69 -5.85
N GLU A 463 -13.08 42.05 -4.60
CA GLU A 463 -13.52 41.43 -3.35
C GLU A 463 -14.91 41.92 -2.88
N THR A 464 -15.28 41.40 -1.71
CA THR A 464 -16.22 41.88 -0.67
C THR A 464 -17.62 41.28 -0.70
N ASP A 465 -18.35 41.10 0.41
CA ASP A 465 -18.13 40.86 1.84
C ASP A 465 -19.58 40.82 2.42
N THR A 466 -19.74 40.22 3.60
CA THR A 466 -20.85 40.37 4.56
C THR A 466 -22.16 39.60 4.33
N GLY A 467 -22.62 38.95 5.42
CA GLY A 467 -24.04 38.63 5.58
C GLY A 467 -24.41 37.48 6.53
N SER A 468 -23.87 37.46 7.75
CA SER A 468 -24.36 36.54 8.80
C SER A 468 -25.67 37.08 9.41
N THR A 469 -26.72 36.26 9.44
CA THR A 469 -27.89 36.48 10.31
C THR A 469 -28.33 35.17 10.95
N LYS A 470 -28.47 35.22 12.27
CA LYS A 470 -28.88 34.17 13.22
C LYS A 470 -30.35 34.39 13.59
N THR A 471 -31.14 33.31 13.74
CA THR A 471 -32.32 33.07 14.62
C THR A 471 -33.15 31.93 13.99
N SER A 472 -33.76 30.95 14.66
CA SER A 472 -34.14 30.77 16.07
C SER A 472 -34.47 29.29 16.33
N GLU A 473 -34.44 28.93 17.62
CA GLU A 473 -34.83 27.67 18.26
C GLU A 473 -36.34 27.34 18.17
N ASN A 474 -36.66 26.04 18.22
CA ASN A 474 -37.69 25.36 19.05
C ASN A 474 -37.63 23.86 18.70
N ASP A 475 -37.22 22.95 19.57
CA ASP A 475 -37.80 22.43 20.83
C ASP A 475 -38.69 21.18 20.62
N SER A 476 -38.29 20.14 21.37
CA SER A 476 -39.01 18.95 21.89
C SER A 476 -39.68 17.98 20.87
N THR A 477 -39.61 16.65 21.00
CA THR A 477 -39.78 15.78 22.18
C THR A 477 -39.17 14.38 21.97
N GLU A 478 -38.52 13.88 23.01
CA GLU A 478 -38.23 12.46 23.27
C GLU A 478 -39.52 11.66 23.50
N THR A 479 -39.55 10.41 23.06
CA THR A 479 -40.35 9.35 23.69
C THR A 479 -39.62 8.02 23.56
N GLU A 480 -39.02 7.60 24.67
CA GLU A 480 -38.60 6.23 24.95
C GLU A 480 -39.82 5.30 25.00
N THR A 481 -39.67 4.08 24.51
CA THR A 481 -40.58 2.97 24.82
C THR A 481 -39.75 1.74 25.21
N GLU A 482 -39.62 1.53 26.52
CA GLU A 482 -39.29 0.25 27.14
C GLU A 482 -40.57 -0.56 27.41
N ALA A 483 -40.55 -1.84 27.07
CA ALA A 483 -41.25 -2.98 27.69
C ALA A 483 -41.08 -4.17 26.73
N SER A 484 -40.78 -5.41 27.12
CA SER A 484 -40.67 -6.06 28.41
C SER A 484 -40.20 -7.48 28.10
N ASP A 485 -39.18 -7.99 28.79
CA ASP A 485 -38.85 -9.42 28.76
C ASP A 485 -38.77 -9.90 30.21
N ASP A 486 -39.60 -10.88 30.55
CA ASP A 486 -39.54 -11.60 31.81
C ASP A 486 -40.39 -12.87 31.69
N THR A 487 -39.78 -14.06 31.55
CA THR A 487 -40.00 -15.15 32.51
C THR A 487 -39.00 -16.32 32.37
N GLN A 488 -38.57 -16.76 33.54
CA GLN A 488 -37.69 -17.89 33.88
C GLN A 488 -38.33 -19.28 33.65
N GLU A 489 -37.48 -20.31 33.45
CA GLU A 489 -37.42 -21.60 34.20
C GLU A 489 -36.35 -22.50 33.53
N SER A 490 -35.22 -22.84 34.16
CA SER A 490 -34.96 -23.83 35.23
C SER A 490 -34.34 -25.16 34.72
N THR A 491 -33.07 -25.35 35.08
CA THR A 491 -32.42 -26.56 35.64
C THR A 491 -32.36 -27.93 34.92
N SER A 492 -31.15 -28.51 35.02
CA SER A 492 -30.76 -29.95 35.11
C SER A 492 -30.72 -30.73 33.78
N SER A 493 -29.84 -31.70 33.51
CA SER A 493 -28.65 -32.32 34.13
C SER A 493 -28.22 -33.48 33.20
N GLU A 494 -26.96 -33.96 33.33
CA GLU A 494 -26.44 -35.25 32.77
C GLU A 494 -26.22 -35.24 31.23
N GLU A 495 -25.12 -35.71 30.65
CA GLU A 495 -24.11 -36.72 31.01
C GLU A 495 -22.79 -36.42 30.26
#